data_AF-A0A7X3BVM7-F1
#
_entry.id   AF-A0A7X3BVM7-F1
#
_cell.length_a   1.000
_cell.length_b   1.000
_cell.length_c   1.000
_cell.angle_alpha   90.00
_cell.angle_beta   90.00
_cell.angle_gamma   90.00
#
_symmetry.space_group_name_H-M   'P 1'
#
loop_
_entity.id
_entity.type
_entity.pdbx_description
1 polymer ?
#
loop_
_entity_poly.entity_id
_entity_poly.type
_entity_poly.pdbx_seq_one_letter_code
_entity_poly.pdbx_strand_id
1 'polypeptide(L)'
;MLFKYDPETFRLLLAALQSNDYQLVNKRFNDMYLSFSVSVNKYIRKVYKKYQQAEIPEPVYDYNWSAEKGRDHYYTQIARDLIDKIAASIYEPGTLLPYEAVLARNYKVSISTIRKSLALLNEIGFAETINTKGTIVRLPPTFITANCMQNERYKKDTLIYLSALQLMSVIIKPVAVAAAGRIDPQTQKAWRSEFGQPGKVPLALIVNSLIELTELQPLRAILQETNKLLHWGYYLAFHRQNLAGTTDTLCKYTWQAYLHLEARDIEGFSTYLAICFSYILETIRDFIIQHGLQEAAKLATPYKIPDLNIK
;
A
#
# COMPACT_ATOMS: atom_id res chain seq x y z
N MET A 1 37.88 -10.03 19.96
CA MET A 1 36.67 -9.45 20.57
C MET A 1 35.84 -8.79 19.48
N LEU A 2 34.66 -9.35 19.22
CA LEU A 2 33.57 -8.66 18.56
C LEU A 2 33.26 -7.36 19.34
N PHE A 3 32.82 -6.33 18.65
CA PHE A 3 32.74 -4.93 19.08
C PHE A 3 32.22 -4.73 20.50
N LYS A 4 32.77 -3.74 21.22
CA LYS A 4 32.05 -3.09 22.32
C LYS A 4 30.88 -2.34 21.68
N TYR A 5 29.76 -3.04 21.49
CA TYR A 5 28.46 -2.41 21.39
C TYR A 5 28.33 -1.48 22.60
N ASP A 6 28.06 -0.20 22.38
CA ASP A 6 27.82 0.73 23.48
C ASP A 6 26.42 0.42 24.06
N PRO A 7 26.33 -0.29 25.19
CA PRO A 7 25.04 -0.73 25.74
C PRO A 7 24.17 0.47 26.14
N GLU A 8 24.80 1.63 26.31
CA GLU A 8 24.11 2.85 26.75
C GLU A 8 23.20 3.41 25.66
N THR A 9 23.63 3.40 24.39
CA THR A 9 22.76 3.83 23.28
C THR A 9 21.50 2.96 23.15
N PHE A 10 21.61 1.65 23.37
CA PHE A 10 20.46 0.75 23.40
C PHE A 10 19.56 0.98 24.61
N ARG A 11 20.16 1.17 25.78
CA ARG A 11 19.43 1.45 27.03
C ARG A 11 18.64 2.74 26.92
N LEU A 12 19.22 3.78 26.31
CA LEU A 12 18.54 5.05 26.04
C LEU A 12 17.40 4.90 25.04
N LEU A 13 17.53 4.04 24.02
CA LEU A 13 16.43 3.71 23.12
C LEU A 13 15.30 2.97 23.85
N LEU A 14 15.62 1.97 24.67
CA LEU A 14 14.62 1.24 25.48
C LEU A 14 13.86 2.18 26.43
N ALA A 15 14.56 3.10 27.09
CA ALA A 15 13.94 4.10 27.96
C ALA A 15 13.04 5.06 27.16
N ALA A 16 13.46 5.48 25.96
CA ALA A 16 12.65 6.32 25.09
C ALA A 16 11.38 5.60 24.58
N LEU A 17 11.46 4.29 24.31
CA LEU A 17 10.29 3.50 23.91
C LEU A 17 9.20 3.45 24.99
N GLN A 18 9.57 3.68 26.26
CA GLN A 18 8.62 3.74 27.38
C GLN A 18 7.99 5.14 27.55
N SER A 19 8.52 6.20 26.92
CA SER A 19 8.10 7.57 27.19
C SER A 19 6.97 8.09 26.29
N ASN A 20 6.40 7.26 25.40
CA ASN A 20 5.42 7.64 24.37
C ASN A 20 5.81 8.90 23.54
N ASP A 21 7.09 9.29 23.59
CA ASP A 21 7.63 10.45 22.88
C ASP A 21 8.30 9.97 21.59
N TYR A 22 7.55 10.08 20.50
CA TYR A 22 8.02 9.64 19.18
C TYR A 22 9.26 10.38 18.71
N GLN A 23 9.38 11.69 19.00
CA GLN A 23 10.55 12.46 18.59
C GLN A 23 11.81 11.98 19.31
N LEU A 24 11.68 11.71 20.61
CA LEU A 24 12.76 11.15 21.41
C LEU A 24 13.15 9.75 20.92
N VAL A 25 12.17 8.86 20.67
CA VAL A 25 12.42 7.52 20.14
C VAL A 25 13.18 7.59 18.81
N ASN A 26 12.71 8.42 17.88
CA ASN A 26 13.34 8.56 16.57
C ASN A 26 14.77 9.09 16.67
N LYS A 27 15.01 10.08 17.54
CA LYS A 27 16.37 10.59 17.82
C LYS A 27 17.27 9.48 18.36
N ARG A 28 16.85 8.75 19.39
CA ARG A 28 17.65 7.68 20.00
C ARG A 28 17.91 6.52 19.05
N PHE A 29 16.93 6.17 18.22
CA PHE A 29 17.09 5.15 17.20
C PHE A 29 18.14 5.57 16.17
N ASN A 30 18.08 6.80 15.67
CA ASN A 30 19.06 7.33 14.72
C ASN A 30 20.47 7.35 15.30
N ASP A 31 20.63 7.82 16.55
CA ASP A 31 21.93 7.83 17.24
C ASP A 31 22.54 6.42 17.32
N MET A 32 21.72 5.45 17.75
CA MET A 32 22.13 4.04 17.85
C MET A 32 22.48 3.46 16.47
N TYR A 33 21.63 3.68 15.46
CA TYR A 33 21.81 3.16 14.11
C TYR A 33 23.09 3.70 13.46
N LEU A 34 23.33 5.01 13.53
CA LEU A 34 24.53 5.64 12.99
C LEU A 34 25.80 5.12 13.68
N SER A 35 25.79 5.04 15.01
CA SER A 35 26.91 4.48 15.79
C SER A 35 27.23 3.03 15.41
N PHE A 36 26.17 2.21 15.26
CA PHE A 36 26.29 0.82 14.85
C PHE A 36 26.82 0.70 13.41
N SER A 37 26.28 1.47 12.46
CA SER A 37 26.72 1.46 11.07
C SER A 37 28.19 1.89 10.90
N VAL A 38 28.67 2.88 11.67
CA VAL A 38 30.10 3.24 11.70
C VAL A 38 30.94 2.06 12.18
N SER A 39 30.50 1.37 13.23
CA SER A 39 31.19 0.20 13.79
C SER A 39 31.25 -0.96 12.81
N VAL A 40 30.12 -1.30 12.17
CA VAL A 40 30.03 -2.34 11.14
C VAL A 40 30.93 -2.00 9.95
N ASN A 41 30.89 -0.77 9.44
CA ASN A 41 31.75 -0.34 8.34
C ASN A 41 33.25 -0.43 8.70
N LYS A 42 33.62 -0.07 9.93
CA LYS A 42 35.00 -0.23 10.43
C LYS A 42 35.42 -1.70 10.47
N TYR A 43 34.51 -2.59 10.86
CA TYR A 43 34.76 -4.03 10.83
C TYR A 43 34.98 -4.54 9.42
N ILE A 44 34.06 -4.22 8.50
CA ILE A 44 34.12 -4.64 7.11
C ILE A 44 35.45 -4.19 6.50
N ARG A 45 35.86 -2.94 6.73
CA ARG A 45 37.17 -2.42 6.30
C ARG A 45 38.36 -3.16 6.94
N LYS A 46 38.25 -3.58 8.20
CA LYS A 46 39.30 -4.36 8.88
C LYS A 46 39.42 -5.77 8.30
N VAL A 47 38.30 -6.43 8.04
CA VAL A 47 38.24 -7.73 7.37
C VAL A 47 38.82 -7.60 5.97
N TYR A 48 38.41 -6.57 5.21
CA TYR A 48 38.93 -6.26 3.89
C TYR A 48 40.47 -6.18 3.85
N LYS A 49 41.07 -5.38 4.74
CA LYS A 49 42.54 -5.24 4.82
C LYS A 49 43.26 -6.55 5.15
N LYS A 50 42.59 -7.48 5.84
CA LYS A 50 43.19 -8.74 6.29
C LYS A 50 43.18 -9.83 5.21
N TYR A 51 42.21 -9.80 4.29
CA TYR A 51 41.96 -10.89 3.33
C TYR A 51 42.12 -10.45 1.87
N GLN A 52 43.00 -9.48 1.56
CA GLN A 52 43.34 -9.02 0.20
C GLN A 52 43.62 -10.20 -0.77
N GLN A 53 42.62 -10.71 -1.50
CA GLN A 53 42.89 -11.66 -2.62
C GLN A 53 41.76 -11.92 -3.63
N ALA A 54 40.68 -11.13 -3.67
CA ALA A 54 39.79 -11.14 -4.83
C ALA A 54 39.15 -9.77 -4.99
N GLU A 55 38.90 -9.35 -6.23
CA GLU A 55 37.92 -8.32 -6.54
C GLU A 55 36.63 -8.70 -5.80
N ILE A 56 36.32 -7.96 -4.75
CA ILE A 56 35.01 -8.08 -4.13
C ILE A 56 34.07 -7.50 -5.19
N PRO A 57 33.10 -8.27 -5.70
CA PRO A 57 32.06 -7.69 -6.55
C PRO A 57 31.54 -6.48 -5.78
N GLU A 58 31.47 -5.30 -6.42
CA GLU A 58 30.84 -4.15 -5.77
C GLU A 58 29.55 -4.65 -5.12
N PRO A 59 29.34 -4.43 -3.80
CA PRO A 59 28.16 -4.96 -3.15
C PRO A 59 26.96 -4.48 -3.93
N VAL A 60 26.34 -5.39 -4.67
CA VAL A 60 25.13 -5.08 -5.41
C VAL A 60 24.08 -4.93 -4.34
N TYR A 61 23.81 -3.69 -3.96
CA TYR A 61 22.74 -3.34 -3.03
C TYR A 61 21.39 -3.50 -3.74
N ASP A 62 21.11 -4.72 -4.20
CA ASP A 62 19.83 -5.11 -4.78
C ASP A 62 18.89 -5.47 -3.63
N TYR A 63 18.43 -4.44 -2.93
CA TYR A 63 17.37 -4.64 -1.95
C TYR A 63 16.10 -5.02 -2.70
N ASN A 64 15.72 -6.28 -2.57
CA ASN A 64 14.45 -6.77 -3.07
C ASN A 64 13.58 -7.20 -1.88
N TRP A 65 12.40 -6.60 -1.78
CA TRP A 65 11.34 -7.07 -0.93
C TRP A 65 10.18 -7.48 -1.82
N SER A 66 9.52 -8.58 -1.49
CA SER A 66 8.31 -9.03 -2.17
C SER A 66 7.25 -9.21 -1.10
N ALA A 67 6.33 -8.24 -1.01
CA ALA A 67 5.25 -8.25 -0.03
C ALA A 67 4.28 -9.43 -0.27
N GLU A 68 4.17 -9.84 -1.53
CA GLU A 68 3.31 -10.94 -1.98
C GLU A 68 4.04 -12.28 -2.08
N LYS A 69 5.27 -12.41 -1.55
CA LYS A 69 6.03 -13.67 -1.66
C LYS A 69 5.21 -14.86 -1.13
N GLY A 70 4.98 -15.84 -1.99
CA GLY A 70 4.12 -17.01 -1.71
C GLY A 70 2.62 -16.80 -1.92
N ARG A 71 2.20 -15.61 -2.39
CA ARG A 71 0.81 -15.22 -2.65
C ARG A 71 0.57 -14.61 -4.03
N ASP A 72 1.63 -14.21 -4.73
CA ASP A 72 1.59 -13.77 -6.12
C ASP A 72 1.30 -14.92 -7.09
N HIS A 73 0.04 -15.33 -7.15
CA HIS A 73 -0.42 -16.30 -8.14
C HIS A 73 -0.97 -15.57 -9.36
N TYR A 74 -0.57 -16.01 -10.55
CA TYR A 74 -1.00 -15.40 -11.81
C TYR A 74 -2.53 -15.32 -11.97
N TYR A 75 -3.29 -16.27 -11.40
CA TYR A 75 -4.76 -16.20 -11.43
C TYR A 75 -5.33 -15.05 -10.58
N THR A 76 -4.63 -14.67 -9.50
CA THR A 76 -5.00 -13.52 -8.66
C THR A 76 -4.74 -12.21 -9.41
N GLN A 77 -3.66 -12.13 -10.19
CA GLN A 77 -3.40 -10.97 -11.08
C GLN A 77 -4.48 -10.82 -12.16
N ILE A 78 -4.90 -11.92 -12.78
CA ILE A 78 -5.97 -11.89 -13.79
C ILE A 78 -7.31 -11.49 -13.17
N ALA A 79 -7.63 -11.99 -11.98
CA ALA A 79 -8.82 -11.56 -11.25
C ALA A 79 -8.79 -10.04 -10.97
N ARG A 80 -7.64 -9.48 -10.56
CA ARG A 80 -7.47 -8.03 -10.36
C ARG A 80 -7.80 -7.24 -11.63
N ASP A 81 -7.17 -7.60 -12.73
CA ASP A 81 -7.36 -6.90 -14.01
C ASP A 81 -8.82 -7.00 -14.52
N LEU A 82 -9.50 -8.13 -14.26
CA LEU A 82 -10.92 -8.26 -14.56
C LEU A 82 -11.78 -7.36 -13.66
N ILE A 83 -11.48 -7.25 -12.36
CA ILE A 83 -12.19 -6.33 -11.46
C ILE A 83 -11.95 -4.87 -11.89
N ASP A 84 -10.74 -4.51 -12.27
CA ASP A 84 -10.40 -3.18 -12.78
C ASP A 84 -11.20 -2.83 -14.04
N LYS A 85 -11.33 -3.79 -14.96
CA LYS A 85 -12.16 -3.64 -16.16
C LYS A 85 -13.65 -3.52 -15.82
N ILE A 86 -14.15 -4.23 -14.81
CA ILE A 86 -15.52 -4.08 -14.31
C ILE A 86 -15.72 -2.70 -13.68
N ALA A 87 -14.77 -2.24 -12.87
CA ALA A 87 -14.82 -0.93 -12.22
C ALA A 87 -14.78 0.22 -13.23
N ALA A 88 -13.97 0.09 -14.28
CA ALA A 88 -13.89 1.00 -15.41
C ALA A 88 -15.09 0.89 -16.39
N SER A 89 -16.08 0.03 -16.08
CA SER A 89 -17.25 -0.25 -16.93
C SER A 89 -16.91 -0.78 -18.33
N ILE A 90 -15.72 -1.35 -18.52
CA ILE A 90 -15.35 -2.11 -19.73
C ILE A 90 -16.18 -3.40 -19.81
N TYR A 91 -16.43 -4.03 -18.65
CA TYR A 91 -17.40 -5.11 -18.50
C TYR A 91 -18.51 -4.67 -17.55
N GLU A 92 -19.67 -4.36 -18.11
CA GLU A 92 -20.79 -3.82 -17.33
C GLU A 92 -21.46 -4.90 -16.47
N PRO A 93 -21.93 -4.56 -15.25
CA PRO A 93 -22.75 -5.47 -14.45
C PRO A 93 -23.95 -6.02 -15.22
N GLY A 94 -24.16 -7.33 -15.14
CA GLY A 94 -25.21 -8.05 -15.87
C GLY A 94 -24.77 -8.56 -17.26
N THR A 95 -23.59 -8.16 -17.76
CA THR A 95 -23.05 -8.66 -19.03
C THR A 95 -22.21 -9.92 -18.85
N LEU A 96 -21.96 -10.66 -19.93
CA LEU A 96 -21.08 -11.82 -19.93
C LEU A 96 -19.61 -11.39 -20.09
N LEU A 97 -18.74 -11.93 -19.23
CA LEU A 97 -17.30 -11.91 -19.49
C LEU A 97 -16.96 -12.75 -20.73
N PRO A 98 -15.85 -12.45 -21.44
CA PRO A 98 -15.38 -13.28 -22.52
C PRO A 98 -15.20 -14.75 -22.09
N TYR A 99 -15.42 -15.68 -23.01
CA TYR A 99 -15.27 -17.11 -22.73
C TYR A 99 -13.86 -17.47 -22.26
N GLU A 100 -13.75 -18.55 -21.46
CA GLU A 100 -12.49 -19.00 -20.86
C GLU A 100 -11.35 -19.12 -21.86
N ALA A 101 -11.64 -19.63 -23.07
CA ALA A 101 -10.66 -19.78 -24.14
C ALA A 101 -10.15 -18.44 -24.69
N VAL A 102 -11.02 -17.43 -24.76
CA VAL A 102 -10.67 -16.07 -25.19
C VAL A 102 -9.81 -15.39 -24.12
N LEU A 103 -10.23 -15.48 -22.86
CA LEU A 103 -9.44 -14.96 -21.73
C LEU A 103 -8.07 -15.64 -21.66
N ALA A 104 -8.00 -16.95 -21.80
CA ALA A 104 -6.75 -17.72 -21.77
C ALA A 104 -5.79 -17.27 -22.87
N ARG A 105 -6.31 -17.02 -24.09
CA ARG A 105 -5.53 -16.48 -25.20
C ARG A 105 -5.04 -15.06 -24.92
N ASN A 106 -5.91 -14.19 -24.43
CA ASN A 106 -5.60 -12.78 -24.17
C ASN A 106 -4.55 -12.61 -23.07
N TYR A 107 -4.68 -13.36 -21.98
CA TYR A 107 -3.72 -13.34 -20.86
C TYR A 107 -2.52 -14.26 -21.07
N LYS A 108 -2.47 -15.03 -22.17
CA LYS A 108 -1.40 -16.00 -22.47
C LYS A 108 -1.17 -17.01 -21.34
N VAL A 109 -2.25 -17.55 -20.78
CA VAL A 109 -2.23 -18.55 -19.70
C VAL A 109 -3.07 -19.77 -20.03
N SER A 110 -2.94 -20.81 -19.20
CA SER A 110 -3.81 -21.99 -19.29
C SER A 110 -5.27 -21.66 -18.95
N ILE A 111 -6.21 -22.40 -19.53
CA ILE A 111 -7.64 -22.33 -19.18
C ILE A 111 -7.85 -22.63 -17.68
N SER A 112 -7.05 -23.51 -17.08
CA SER A 112 -7.09 -23.80 -15.64
C SER A 112 -6.80 -22.55 -14.79
N THR A 113 -5.84 -21.72 -15.22
CA THR A 113 -5.54 -20.44 -14.56
C THR A 113 -6.71 -19.47 -14.66
N ILE A 114 -7.38 -19.40 -15.82
CA ILE A 114 -8.59 -18.59 -15.99
C ILE A 114 -9.72 -19.08 -15.09
N ARG A 115 -9.96 -20.39 -15.03
CA ARG A 115 -10.96 -20.98 -14.13
C ARG A 115 -10.71 -20.62 -12.67
N LYS A 116 -9.46 -20.67 -12.21
CA LYS A 116 -9.10 -20.21 -10.86
C LYS A 116 -9.38 -18.72 -10.66
N SER A 117 -9.15 -17.89 -11.68
CA SER A 117 -9.42 -16.45 -11.64
C SER A 117 -10.93 -16.15 -11.57
N LEU A 118 -11.73 -16.85 -12.38
CA LEU A 118 -13.20 -16.74 -12.39
C LEU A 118 -13.82 -17.31 -11.11
N ALA A 119 -13.29 -18.42 -10.59
CA ALA A 119 -13.72 -18.97 -9.31
C ALA A 119 -13.46 -17.98 -8.16
N LEU A 120 -12.30 -17.31 -8.17
CA LEU A 120 -12.03 -16.23 -7.23
C LEU A 120 -13.05 -15.10 -7.37
N LEU A 121 -13.31 -14.60 -8.59
CA LEU A 121 -14.33 -13.56 -8.86
C LEU A 121 -15.73 -13.95 -8.37
N ASN A 122 -16.11 -15.22 -8.50
CA ASN A 122 -17.38 -15.73 -7.99
C ASN A 122 -17.41 -15.76 -6.46
N GLU A 123 -16.32 -16.18 -5.82
CA GLU A 123 -16.19 -16.23 -4.36
C GLU A 123 -16.31 -14.84 -3.73
N ILE A 124 -15.72 -13.83 -4.36
CA ILE A 124 -15.82 -12.42 -3.93
C ILE A 124 -17.07 -11.69 -4.50
N GLY A 125 -17.91 -12.40 -5.28
CA GLY A 125 -19.19 -11.93 -5.81
C GLY A 125 -19.12 -10.86 -6.91
N PHE A 126 -17.96 -10.63 -7.53
CA PHE A 126 -17.83 -9.77 -8.70
C PHE A 126 -18.28 -10.44 -10.00
N ALA A 127 -18.48 -11.76 -9.95
CA ALA A 127 -19.04 -12.52 -11.05
C ALA A 127 -19.88 -13.69 -10.55
N GLU A 128 -20.61 -14.30 -11.48
CA GLU A 128 -21.34 -15.54 -11.26
C GLU A 128 -21.20 -16.42 -12.50
N THR A 129 -20.54 -17.56 -12.37
CA THR A 129 -20.48 -18.55 -13.45
C THR A 129 -21.75 -19.41 -13.45
N ILE A 130 -22.50 -19.33 -14.53
CA ILE A 130 -23.65 -20.19 -14.78
C ILE A 130 -23.24 -21.23 -15.82
N ASN A 131 -23.35 -22.52 -15.45
CA ASN A 131 -23.05 -23.63 -16.34
C ASN A 131 -23.75 -23.43 -17.70
N THR A 132 -23.02 -23.67 -18.77
CA THR A 132 -23.49 -23.58 -20.17
C THR A 132 -23.81 -22.16 -20.67
N LYS A 133 -23.97 -21.15 -19.79
CA LYS A 133 -24.23 -19.75 -20.17
C LYS A 133 -22.98 -18.86 -20.14
N GLY A 134 -21.99 -19.21 -19.32
CA GLY A 134 -20.76 -18.43 -19.14
C GLY A 134 -20.72 -17.69 -17.80
N THR A 135 -19.85 -16.70 -17.69
CA THR A 135 -19.66 -15.96 -16.44
C THR A 135 -20.24 -14.57 -16.55
N ILE A 136 -21.25 -14.25 -15.74
CA ILE A 136 -21.95 -12.97 -15.72
C ILE A 136 -21.28 -12.05 -14.70
N VAL A 137 -21.03 -10.80 -15.07
CA VAL A 137 -20.54 -9.77 -14.14
C VAL A 137 -21.62 -9.43 -13.13
N ARG A 138 -21.27 -9.42 -11.85
CA ARG A 138 -22.17 -9.04 -10.77
C ARG A 138 -21.59 -7.84 -10.01
N LEU A 139 -22.47 -7.04 -9.42
CA LEU A 139 -22.08 -6.21 -8.29
C LEU A 139 -22.24 -7.08 -7.06
N PRO A 140 -21.20 -7.28 -6.25
CA PRO A 140 -21.36 -8.16 -5.12
C PRO A 140 -22.45 -7.59 -4.16
N PRO A 141 -23.19 -8.42 -3.42
CA PRO A 141 -24.09 -7.95 -2.38
C PRO A 141 -23.30 -7.60 -1.12
N THR A 142 -23.78 -6.60 -0.36
CA THR A 142 -23.28 -6.23 0.98
C THR A 142 -23.27 -7.40 1.99
N PHE A 143 -23.91 -8.52 1.67
CA PHE A 143 -23.97 -9.74 2.49
C PHE A 143 -22.77 -10.69 2.28
N ILE A 144 -22.10 -10.66 1.13
CA ILE A 144 -20.97 -11.58 0.85
C ILE A 144 -19.74 -11.22 1.69
N THR A 145 -19.59 -9.96 2.14
CA THR A 145 -18.55 -9.54 3.10
C THR A 145 -18.62 -10.35 4.40
N ALA A 146 -19.80 -10.60 4.97
CA ALA A 146 -19.92 -11.34 6.23
C ALA A 146 -19.45 -12.81 6.11
N ASN A 147 -19.70 -13.46 4.97
CA ASN A 147 -19.25 -14.83 4.72
C ASN A 147 -17.76 -14.89 4.33
N CYS A 148 -17.24 -13.89 3.59
CA CYS A 148 -15.81 -13.78 3.32
C CYS A 148 -15.01 -13.64 4.62
N MET A 149 -15.53 -12.91 5.62
CA MET A 149 -14.86 -12.74 6.92
C MET A 149 -14.80 -14.02 7.76
N GLN A 150 -15.53 -15.10 7.40
CA GLN A 150 -15.41 -16.40 8.07
C GLN A 150 -14.28 -17.26 7.49
N ASN A 151 -13.81 -16.96 6.27
CA ASN A 151 -12.72 -17.69 5.63
C ASN A 151 -11.36 -17.18 6.13
N GLU A 152 -10.58 -18.09 6.70
CA GLU A 152 -9.27 -17.78 7.32
C GLU A 152 -8.28 -17.12 6.35
N ARG A 153 -8.37 -17.46 5.05
CA ARG A 153 -7.56 -16.82 4.01
C ARG A 153 -7.92 -15.35 3.85
N TYR A 154 -9.20 -15.03 3.69
CA TYR A 154 -9.66 -13.65 3.53
C TYR A 154 -9.44 -12.80 4.77
N LYS A 155 -9.57 -13.37 5.97
CA LYS A 155 -9.18 -12.67 7.22
C LYS A 155 -7.72 -12.24 7.19
N LYS A 156 -6.81 -13.18 6.90
CA LYS A 156 -5.37 -12.91 6.84
C LYS A 156 -5.05 -11.84 5.79
N ASP A 157 -5.67 -11.95 4.63
CA ASP A 157 -5.48 -11.04 3.51
C ASP A 157 -6.01 -9.62 3.82
N THR A 158 -7.14 -9.52 4.50
CA THR A 158 -7.71 -8.27 5.02
C THR A 158 -6.81 -7.61 6.06
N LEU A 159 -6.30 -8.38 7.03
CA LEU A 159 -5.37 -7.86 8.04
C LEU A 159 -4.06 -7.36 7.42
N ILE A 160 -3.60 -8.01 6.36
CA ILE A 160 -2.38 -7.60 5.64
C ILE A 160 -2.61 -6.32 4.85
N TYR A 161 -3.79 -6.16 4.27
CA TYR A 161 -4.18 -4.89 3.66
C TYR A 161 -4.22 -3.74 4.68
N LEU A 162 -4.88 -3.93 5.82
CA LEU A 162 -4.92 -2.93 6.88
C LEU A 162 -3.51 -2.61 7.41
N SER A 163 -2.66 -3.63 7.55
CA SER A 163 -1.25 -3.45 7.93
C SER A 163 -0.46 -2.66 6.87
N ALA A 164 -0.75 -2.88 5.59
CA ALA A 164 -0.15 -2.11 4.50
C ALA A 164 -0.62 -0.65 4.49
N LEU A 165 -1.90 -0.37 4.80
CA LEU A 165 -2.41 1.00 4.96
C LEU A 165 -1.72 1.71 6.12
N GLN A 166 -1.57 1.02 7.25
CA GLN A 166 -0.84 1.53 8.40
C GLN A 166 0.62 1.84 8.02
N LEU A 167 1.31 0.90 7.38
CA LEU A 167 2.68 1.11 6.92
C LEU A 167 2.78 2.29 5.94
N MET A 168 1.88 2.35 4.95
CA MET A 168 1.84 3.42 3.95
C MET A 168 1.68 4.80 4.62
N SER A 169 0.78 4.92 5.59
CA SER A 169 0.56 6.18 6.32
C SER A 169 1.82 6.66 7.04
N VAL A 170 2.69 5.75 7.50
CA VAL A 170 3.95 6.09 8.16
C VAL A 170 5.04 6.44 7.14
N ILE A 171 5.20 5.65 6.08
CA ILE A 171 6.31 5.82 5.12
C ILE A 171 6.07 6.94 4.11
N ILE A 172 4.82 7.29 3.80
CA ILE A 172 4.52 8.28 2.75
C ILE A 172 5.03 9.68 3.12
N LYS A 173 5.01 10.02 4.41
CA LYS A 173 5.50 11.32 4.90
C LYS A 173 6.99 11.54 4.59
N PRO A 174 7.92 10.70 5.08
CA PRO A 174 9.35 10.87 4.76
C PRO A 174 9.65 10.70 3.26
N VAL A 175 8.89 9.86 2.53
CA VAL A 175 8.98 9.76 1.07
C VAL A 175 8.65 11.09 0.41
N ALA A 176 7.53 11.71 0.77
CA ALA A 176 7.08 12.97 0.21
C ALA A 176 8.09 14.10 0.50
N VAL A 177 8.63 14.16 1.72
CA VAL A 177 9.69 15.13 2.06
C VAL A 177 10.95 14.91 1.22
N ALA A 178 11.40 13.65 1.06
CA ALA A 178 12.60 13.34 0.29
C ALA A 178 12.44 13.61 -1.21
N ALA A 179 11.23 13.40 -1.75
CA ALA A 179 10.91 13.60 -3.17
C ALA A 179 10.52 15.05 -3.50
N ALA A 180 10.12 15.87 -2.52
CA ALA A 180 9.55 17.21 -2.72
C ALA A 180 10.36 18.10 -3.67
N GLY A 181 11.68 18.14 -3.52
CA GLY A 181 12.56 18.97 -4.36
C GLY A 181 12.64 18.54 -5.83
N ARG A 182 12.12 17.37 -6.19
CA ARG A 182 12.10 16.81 -7.56
C ARG A 182 10.72 16.86 -8.20
N ILE A 183 9.69 17.28 -7.46
CA ILE A 183 8.35 17.44 -8.02
C ILE A 183 8.38 18.67 -8.93
N ASP A 184 8.39 18.43 -10.24
CA ASP A 184 8.39 19.51 -11.21
C ASP A 184 6.97 20.08 -11.44
N PRO A 185 6.86 21.32 -11.98
CA PRO A 185 5.57 21.94 -12.23
C PRO A 185 4.67 21.21 -13.25
N GLN A 186 5.24 20.43 -14.18
CA GLN A 186 4.45 19.65 -15.15
C GLN A 186 3.77 18.47 -14.44
N THR A 187 4.50 17.75 -13.59
CA THR A 187 3.96 16.69 -12.72
C THR A 187 2.84 17.23 -11.84
N GLN A 188 3.04 18.39 -11.20
CA GLN A 188 2.02 19.04 -10.38
C GLN A 188 0.78 19.47 -11.19
N LYS A 189 0.96 19.95 -12.43
CA LYS A 189 -0.14 20.30 -13.33
C LYS A 189 -0.94 19.06 -13.78
N ALA A 190 -0.26 17.94 -14.02
CA ALA A 190 -0.89 16.67 -14.37
C ALA A 190 -1.77 16.16 -13.22
N TRP A 191 -1.29 16.23 -11.98
CA TRP A 191 -2.11 15.89 -10.81
C TRP A 191 -3.34 16.80 -10.72
N ARG A 192 -3.17 18.12 -10.95
CA ARG A 192 -4.28 19.08 -10.91
C ARG A 192 -5.41 18.73 -11.87
N SER A 193 -5.08 18.30 -13.09
CA SER A 193 -6.08 18.00 -14.11
C SER A 193 -6.98 16.81 -13.78
N GLU A 194 -6.57 15.97 -12.83
CA GLU A 194 -7.27 14.75 -12.45
C GLU A 194 -8.27 14.97 -11.30
N PHE A 195 -8.11 16.06 -10.53
CA PHE A 195 -9.11 16.46 -9.54
C PHE A 195 -10.42 16.85 -10.23
N GLY A 196 -11.54 16.32 -9.73
CA GLY A 196 -12.88 16.60 -10.25
C GLY A 196 -13.33 15.72 -11.42
N GLN A 197 -12.47 14.81 -11.92
CA GLN A 197 -12.88 13.84 -12.93
C GLN A 197 -13.60 12.62 -12.28
N PRO A 198 -14.74 12.19 -12.82
CA PRO A 198 -15.44 11.01 -12.32
C PRO A 198 -14.57 9.75 -12.39
N GLY A 199 -14.47 9.01 -11.29
CA GLY A 199 -13.75 7.72 -11.23
C GLY A 199 -12.22 7.83 -11.16
N LYS A 200 -11.64 9.04 -11.15
CA LYS A 200 -10.22 9.24 -10.92
C LYS A 200 -9.91 9.31 -9.43
N VAL A 201 -8.76 8.75 -9.03
CA VAL A 201 -8.27 8.76 -7.64
C VAL A 201 -6.96 9.54 -7.61
N PRO A 202 -6.99 10.87 -7.36
CA PRO A 202 -5.80 11.71 -7.43
C PRO A 202 -4.67 11.23 -6.49
N LEU A 203 -5.01 10.61 -5.35
CA LEU A 203 -4.03 10.07 -4.41
C LEU A 203 -3.14 9.00 -5.04
N ALA A 204 -3.71 8.11 -5.86
CA ALA A 204 -2.95 7.03 -6.50
C ALA A 204 -1.91 7.58 -7.48
N LEU A 205 -2.24 8.65 -8.20
CA LEU A 205 -1.31 9.32 -9.12
C LEU A 205 -0.15 9.96 -8.37
N ILE A 206 -0.44 10.68 -7.27
CA ILE A 206 0.59 11.28 -6.43
C ILE A 206 1.55 10.20 -5.90
N VAL A 207 1.01 9.09 -5.39
CA VAL A 207 1.81 7.98 -4.84
C VAL A 207 2.69 7.35 -5.92
N ASN A 208 2.15 7.11 -7.12
CA ASN A 208 2.92 6.55 -8.24
C ASN A 208 4.06 7.48 -8.66
N SER A 209 3.80 8.79 -8.75
CA SER A 209 4.86 9.76 -9.01
C SER A 209 5.90 9.80 -7.88
N LEU A 210 5.49 9.74 -6.61
CA LEU A 210 6.44 9.70 -5.48
C LEU A 210 7.32 8.44 -5.49
N ILE A 211 6.78 7.29 -5.92
CA ILE A 211 7.56 6.07 -6.15
C ILE A 211 8.68 6.33 -7.17
N GLU A 212 8.36 6.93 -8.30
CA GLU A 212 9.32 7.22 -9.38
C GLU A 212 10.39 8.21 -8.93
N LEU A 213 9.99 9.24 -8.17
CA LEU A 213 10.87 10.30 -7.67
C LEU A 213 11.74 9.89 -6.48
N THR A 214 11.46 8.76 -5.82
CA THR A 214 12.24 8.28 -4.67
C THR A 214 13.56 7.67 -5.12
N GLU A 215 14.70 8.32 -4.86
CA GLU A 215 16.03 7.81 -5.31
C GLU A 215 16.56 6.63 -4.48
N LEU A 216 16.20 6.58 -3.19
CA LEU A 216 16.65 5.53 -2.28
C LEU A 216 16.01 4.19 -2.70
N GLN A 217 16.79 3.33 -3.37
CA GLN A 217 16.30 2.05 -3.91
C GLN A 217 15.55 1.19 -2.87
N PRO A 218 16.04 1.02 -1.62
CA PRO A 218 15.31 0.23 -0.63
C PRO A 218 13.96 0.85 -0.26
N LEU A 219 13.90 2.18 -0.11
CA LEU A 219 12.67 2.89 0.21
C LEU A 219 11.67 2.82 -0.95
N ARG A 220 12.15 2.96 -2.19
CA ARG A 220 11.34 2.78 -3.40
C ARG A 220 10.75 1.39 -3.46
N ALA A 221 11.53 0.34 -3.22
CA ALA A 221 11.05 -1.04 -3.20
C ALA A 221 9.98 -1.27 -2.12
N ILE A 222 10.21 -0.78 -0.89
CA ILE A 222 9.21 -0.85 0.19
C ILE A 222 7.92 -0.14 -0.21
N LEU A 223 8.02 1.07 -0.76
CA LEU A 223 6.87 1.85 -1.17
C LEU A 223 6.09 1.18 -2.30
N GLN A 224 6.77 0.65 -3.31
CA GLN A 224 6.18 -0.08 -4.44
C GLN A 224 5.41 -1.31 -3.98
N GLU A 225 6.04 -2.15 -3.17
CA GLU A 225 5.43 -3.37 -2.67
C GLU A 225 4.28 -3.11 -1.70
N THR A 226 4.40 -2.07 -0.86
CA THR A 226 3.29 -1.62 -0.01
C THR A 226 2.12 -1.15 -0.88
N ASN A 227 2.39 -0.36 -1.93
CA ASN A 227 1.36 0.12 -2.85
C ASN A 227 0.64 -1.03 -3.59
N LYS A 228 1.37 -2.10 -3.96
CA LYS A 228 0.76 -3.33 -4.52
C LYS A 228 -0.24 -3.98 -3.56
N LEU A 229 0.09 -4.07 -2.27
CA LEU A 229 -0.83 -4.58 -1.25
C LEU A 229 -2.08 -3.70 -1.11
N LEU A 230 -1.94 -2.38 -1.27
CA LEU A 230 -3.06 -1.45 -1.19
C LEU A 230 -4.04 -1.60 -2.35
N HIS A 231 -3.51 -1.79 -3.56
CA HIS A 231 -4.33 -2.12 -4.72
C HIS A 231 -5.17 -3.36 -4.43
N TRP A 232 -4.57 -4.38 -3.83
CA TRP A 232 -5.26 -5.64 -3.60
C TRP A 232 -6.37 -5.58 -2.55
N GLY A 233 -6.12 -4.92 -1.42
CA GLY A 233 -7.12 -4.89 -0.35
C GLY A 233 -8.23 -3.87 -0.54
N TYR A 234 -8.11 -2.93 -1.47
CA TYR A 234 -9.23 -2.12 -1.96
C TYR A 234 -10.40 -3.01 -2.44
N TYR A 235 -10.11 -4.11 -3.14
CA TYR A 235 -11.13 -5.04 -3.63
C TYR A 235 -11.69 -5.99 -2.57
N LEU A 236 -10.91 -6.30 -1.53
CA LEU A 236 -11.35 -7.13 -0.41
C LEU A 236 -12.21 -6.36 0.59
N ALA A 237 -11.93 -5.07 0.76
CA ALA A 237 -12.53 -4.28 1.80
C ALA A 237 -13.82 -3.57 1.37
N PHE A 238 -13.98 -3.15 0.10
CA PHE A 238 -15.08 -2.24 -0.22
C PHE A 238 -15.91 -2.49 -1.48
N HIS A 239 -17.21 -2.56 -1.18
CA HIS A 239 -18.35 -2.30 -2.03
C HIS A 239 -18.51 -0.81 -2.39
N ARG A 240 -18.97 -0.58 -3.63
CA ARG A 240 -19.29 0.72 -4.23
C ARG A 240 -20.24 1.61 -3.40
N GLN A 241 -21.10 1.05 -2.54
CA GLN A 241 -22.10 1.84 -1.79
C GLN A 241 -21.53 2.69 -0.64
N ASN A 242 -20.43 2.28 0.01
CA ASN A 242 -19.80 3.06 1.08
C ASN A 242 -18.68 3.99 0.57
N LEU A 243 -18.26 3.83 -0.70
CA LEU A 243 -17.22 4.64 -1.32
C LEU A 243 -17.70 6.01 -1.76
N ALA A 244 -19.00 6.26 -1.96
CA ALA A 244 -19.45 7.59 -2.42
C ALA A 244 -19.07 8.71 -1.43
N GLY A 245 -19.34 8.52 -0.12
CA GLY A 245 -18.95 9.50 0.92
C GLY A 245 -17.46 9.45 1.29
N THR A 246 -16.87 8.25 1.27
CA THR A 246 -15.43 8.04 1.56
C THR A 246 -14.55 8.65 0.48
N THR A 247 -14.93 8.53 -0.80
CA THR A 247 -14.18 9.07 -1.94
C THR A 247 -14.24 10.60 -1.93
N ASP A 248 -15.39 11.20 -1.63
CA ASP A 248 -15.50 12.67 -1.51
C ASP A 248 -14.57 13.21 -0.42
N THR A 249 -14.62 12.61 0.77
CA THR A 249 -13.78 13.02 1.91
C THR A 249 -12.29 12.78 1.63
N LEU A 250 -11.95 11.64 1.04
CA LEU A 250 -10.57 11.34 0.62
C LEU A 250 -10.07 12.33 -0.44
N CYS A 251 -10.91 12.70 -1.41
CA CYS A 251 -10.61 13.73 -2.40
C CYS A 251 -10.34 15.08 -1.73
N LYS A 252 -11.10 15.45 -0.69
CA LYS A 252 -10.86 16.69 0.08
C LYS A 252 -9.51 16.66 0.80
N TYR A 253 -9.13 15.57 1.48
CA TYR A 253 -7.79 15.46 2.09
C TYR A 253 -6.68 15.48 1.05
N THR A 254 -6.87 14.80 -0.08
CA THR A 254 -5.90 14.78 -1.17
C THR A 254 -5.74 16.17 -1.79
N TRP A 255 -6.84 16.92 -1.89
CA TRP A 255 -6.83 18.31 -2.32
C TRP A 255 -6.08 19.22 -1.34
N GLN A 256 -6.27 19.04 -0.02
CA GLN A 256 -5.48 19.76 0.98
C GLN A 256 -3.98 19.47 0.83
N ALA A 257 -3.58 18.22 0.63
CA ALA A 257 -2.18 17.88 0.35
C ALA A 257 -1.65 18.68 -0.86
N TYR A 258 -2.42 18.71 -1.96
CA TYR A 258 -2.07 19.45 -3.15
C TYR A 258 -1.93 20.97 -2.90
N LEU A 259 -2.85 21.58 -2.15
CA LEU A 259 -2.79 23.00 -1.79
C LEU A 259 -1.54 23.34 -0.96
N HIS A 260 -1.18 22.49 0.00
CA HIS A 260 0.06 22.68 0.76
C HIS A 260 1.30 22.60 -0.14
N LEU A 261 1.30 21.69 -1.13
CA LEU A 261 2.37 21.63 -2.11
C LEU A 261 2.44 22.90 -2.98
N GLU A 262 1.31 23.44 -3.45
CA GLU A 262 1.25 24.73 -4.16
C GLU A 262 1.79 25.88 -3.31
N ALA A 263 1.50 25.89 -2.01
CA ALA A 263 2.01 26.85 -1.05
C ALA A 263 3.50 26.63 -0.67
N ARG A 264 4.16 25.62 -1.24
CA ARG A 264 5.53 25.16 -0.89
C ARG A 264 5.68 24.72 0.56
N ASP A 265 4.58 24.35 1.21
CA ASP A 265 4.55 23.77 2.54
C ASP A 265 4.69 22.25 2.45
N ILE A 266 5.94 21.78 2.47
CA ILE A 266 6.27 20.36 2.37
C ILE A 266 5.81 19.57 3.60
N GLU A 267 5.80 20.20 4.77
CA GLU A 267 5.35 19.57 6.01
C GLU A 267 3.83 19.32 5.94
N GLY A 268 3.06 20.31 5.49
CA GLY A 268 1.63 20.17 5.24
C GLY A 268 1.32 19.14 4.15
N PHE A 269 2.00 19.20 3.01
CA PHE A 269 1.81 18.24 1.90
C PHE A 269 2.02 16.79 2.36
N SER A 270 3.16 16.53 2.99
CA SER A 270 3.52 15.19 3.46
C SER A 270 2.61 14.69 4.58
N THR A 271 2.15 15.58 5.46
CA THR A 271 1.22 15.26 6.55
C THR A 271 -0.18 14.91 6.01
N TYR A 272 -0.72 15.68 5.06
CA TYR A 272 -2.03 15.37 4.48
C TYR A 272 -2.04 14.09 3.64
N LEU A 273 -0.92 13.73 2.99
CA LEU A 273 -0.79 12.40 2.38
C LEU A 273 -0.86 11.27 3.41
N ALA A 274 -0.19 11.43 4.56
CA ALA A 274 -0.28 10.47 5.65
C ALA A 274 -1.69 10.38 6.26
N ILE A 275 -2.39 11.52 6.36
CA ILE A 275 -3.80 11.59 6.77
C ILE A 275 -4.69 10.83 5.80
N CYS A 276 -4.47 10.93 4.47
CA CYS A 276 -5.26 10.19 3.49
C CYS A 276 -5.26 8.68 3.76
N PHE A 277 -4.08 8.09 3.96
CA PHE A 277 -3.96 6.65 4.27
C PHE A 277 -4.48 6.31 5.67
N SER A 278 -4.33 7.19 6.64
CA SER A 278 -4.89 7.04 7.99
C SER A 278 -6.42 7.03 7.97
N TYR A 279 -7.03 7.89 7.15
CA TYR A 279 -8.47 7.95 6.94
C TYR A 279 -9.02 6.69 6.27
N ILE A 280 -8.34 6.19 5.23
CA ILE A 280 -8.70 4.91 4.60
C ILE A 280 -8.58 3.78 5.64
N LEU A 281 -7.47 3.71 6.38
CA LEU A 281 -7.28 2.70 7.42
C LEU A 281 -8.42 2.70 8.44
N GLU A 282 -8.75 3.85 9.01
CA GLU A 282 -9.78 3.97 10.04
C GLU A 282 -11.16 3.59 9.52
N THR A 283 -11.57 4.16 8.38
CA THR A 283 -12.86 3.87 7.75
C THR A 283 -13.04 2.37 7.49
N ILE A 284 -12.00 1.74 6.95
CA ILE A 284 -12.06 0.34 6.57
C ILE A 284 -11.97 -0.58 7.79
N ARG A 285 -11.07 -0.28 8.73
CA ARG A 285 -10.91 -1.03 9.98
C ARG A 285 -12.22 -1.05 10.77
N ASP A 286 -12.87 0.09 10.93
CA ASP A 286 -14.08 0.20 11.75
C ASP A 286 -15.24 -0.57 11.10
N PHE A 287 -15.36 -0.51 9.76
CA PHE A 287 -16.32 -1.34 9.02
C PHE A 287 -16.05 -2.84 9.24
N ILE A 288 -14.80 -3.28 9.13
CA ILE A 288 -14.41 -4.68 9.29
C ILE A 288 -14.68 -5.19 10.73
N ILE A 289 -14.42 -4.35 11.74
CA ILE A 289 -14.71 -4.66 13.15
C ILE A 289 -16.21 -4.86 13.36
N GLN A 290 -17.04 -3.98 12.78
CA GLN A 290 -18.51 -4.11 12.84
C GLN A 290 -19.03 -5.40 12.20
N HIS A 291 -18.28 -5.97 11.24
CA HIS A 291 -18.63 -7.20 10.52
C HIS A 291 -17.91 -8.46 11.05
N GLY A 292 -17.29 -8.37 12.24
CA GLY A 292 -16.90 -9.55 13.03
C GLY A 292 -15.41 -9.89 13.09
N LEU A 293 -14.53 -9.13 12.44
CA LEU A 293 -13.07 -9.36 12.51
C LEU A 293 -12.42 -8.43 13.55
N GLN A 294 -12.49 -8.82 14.83
CA GLN A 294 -12.02 -8.02 15.97
C GLN A 294 -10.49 -7.85 16.01
N GLU A 295 -9.72 -8.73 15.36
CA GLU A 295 -8.26 -8.64 15.28
C GLU A 295 -7.79 -7.33 14.63
N ALA A 296 -8.62 -6.74 13.76
CA ALA A 296 -8.35 -5.46 13.11
C ALA A 296 -8.19 -4.31 14.12
N ALA A 297 -8.79 -4.40 15.31
CA ALA A 297 -8.67 -3.39 16.37
C ALA A 297 -7.23 -3.21 16.90
N LYS A 298 -6.34 -4.18 16.64
CA LYS A 298 -4.92 -4.08 17.04
C LYS A 298 -4.12 -3.09 16.19
N LEU A 299 -4.66 -2.68 15.04
CA LEU A 299 -3.99 -1.77 14.12
C LEU A 299 -4.33 -0.33 14.48
N ALA A 300 -3.31 0.47 14.81
CA ALA A 300 -3.45 1.86 15.22
C ALA A 300 -3.48 2.83 14.03
N THR A 301 -4.28 3.89 14.13
CA THR A 301 -4.27 5.02 13.18
C THR A 301 -3.07 5.93 13.49
N PRO A 302 -2.06 6.07 12.61
CA PRO A 302 -0.83 6.77 13.00
C PRO A 302 -0.94 8.29 13.05
N TYR A 303 -1.88 8.88 12.31
CA TYR A 303 -2.10 10.33 12.28
C TYR A 303 -3.53 10.66 12.70
N LYS A 304 -3.67 11.74 13.48
CA LYS A 304 -4.97 12.29 13.83
C LYS A 304 -5.61 12.86 12.57
N ILE A 305 -6.82 12.39 12.25
CA ILE A 305 -7.61 12.86 11.11
C ILE A 305 -8.35 14.13 11.54
N PRO A 306 -8.11 15.28 10.89
CA PRO A 306 -8.79 16.54 11.25
C PRO A 306 -10.20 16.58 10.66
N ASP A 307 -11.16 17.13 11.39
CA ASP A 307 -12.50 17.37 10.84
C ASP A 307 -12.43 18.43 9.73
N LEU A 308 -12.64 18.00 8.49
CA LEU A 308 -12.80 18.91 7.36
C LEU A 308 -14.22 19.51 7.40
N ASN A 309 -14.41 20.54 8.22
CA ASN A 309 -15.55 21.45 8.11
C ASN A 309 -15.41 22.32 6.86
N ILE A 310 -15.45 21.70 5.67
CA ILE A 310 -15.42 22.40 4.39
C ILE A 310 -16.84 22.33 3.82
N LYS A 311 -17.50 23.49 3.81
CA LYS A 311 -18.76 23.71 3.08
C LYS A 311 -18.56 23.50 1.58
#